data_AF-A0A4Z2DVL4-F1
#
_entry.id   AF-A0A4Z2DVL4-F1
#
_cell.length_a   1.000
_cell.length_b   1.000
_cell.length_c   1.000
_cell.angle_alpha   90.00
_cell.angle_beta   90.00
_cell.angle_gamma   90.00
#
_symmetry.space_group_name_H-M   'P 1'
#
loop_
_entity.id
_entity.type
_entity.pdbx_description
1 polymer ?
#
loop_
_entity_poly.entity_id
_entity_poly.type
_entity_poly.pdbx_seq_one_letter_code
_entity_poly.pdbx_strand_id
1 'polypeptide(L)'
;MPSWTIHVDKTRQPSEDSYFPRLERALLDELHGQHIAAERVYHHLVDHISGGPPQKPLALSFHGYTGVGKNFASNIIVNNILKLGTRSRFYHFYDATIHFKHSSHISEYKERLYKDLHKAVSQCPTSIFVFDEMHNMPQGILDILSPLLDVRESVEGVDFRRAIFIFLSNAGGNYINRRTYEHLISGKSEKICVIQMLIES
;
A
#
# COMPACT_ATOMS: atom_id res chain seq x y z
N MET A 1 -53.06 -11.82 24.46
CA MET A 1 -51.61 -11.70 24.76
C MET A 1 -50.90 -11.42 23.44
N PRO A 2 -50.33 -10.23 23.20
CA PRO A 2 -49.59 -9.97 21.98
C PRO A 2 -48.15 -10.47 22.12
N SER A 3 -47.72 -11.24 21.12
CA SER A 3 -46.35 -11.68 20.90
C SER A 3 -45.47 -10.48 20.55
N TRP A 4 -44.37 -10.30 21.26
CA TRP A 4 -43.33 -9.33 20.89
C TRP A 4 -42.32 -10.01 19.97
N THR A 5 -42.34 -9.67 18.69
CA THR A 5 -41.22 -9.95 17.79
C THR A 5 -40.21 -8.82 17.94
N ILE A 6 -39.00 -9.16 18.39
CA ILE A 6 -37.89 -8.22 18.48
C ILE A 6 -37.52 -7.80 17.05
N HIS A 7 -37.89 -6.58 16.66
CA HIS A 7 -37.25 -5.91 15.54
C HIS A 7 -35.85 -5.51 15.99
N VAL A 8 -34.84 -6.28 15.57
CA VAL A 8 -33.45 -5.83 15.61
C VAL A 8 -33.35 -4.69 14.60
N ASP A 9 -33.42 -3.46 15.10
CA ASP A 9 -33.04 -2.29 14.35
C ASP A 9 -31.56 -2.47 13.95
N LYS A 10 -31.33 -2.78 12.67
CA LYS A 10 -30.01 -2.69 12.04
C LYS A 10 -29.67 -1.21 11.97
N THR A 11 -29.29 -0.61 13.10
CA THR A 11 -28.78 0.75 13.13
C THR A 11 -27.49 0.80 12.32
N ARG A 12 -27.63 1.22 11.06
CA ARG A 12 -26.65 1.80 10.13
C ARG A 12 -25.22 1.25 10.24
N GLN A 13 -24.90 0.28 9.38
CA GLN A 13 -23.58 0.26 8.77
C GLN A 13 -23.40 1.58 8.00
N PRO A 14 -22.25 2.28 8.09
CA PRO A 14 -22.00 3.41 7.21
C PRO A 14 -22.04 2.89 5.77
N SER A 15 -22.83 3.52 4.91
CA SER A 15 -22.82 3.22 3.48
C SER A 15 -21.40 3.36 2.95
N GLU A 16 -21.01 2.49 2.02
CA GLU A 16 -19.69 2.50 1.37
C GLU A 16 -19.36 3.89 0.76
N ASP A 17 -20.39 4.69 0.45
CA ASP A 17 -20.32 6.09 0.03
C ASP A 17 -19.67 7.05 1.05
N SER A 18 -19.53 6.65 2.32
CA SER A 18 -19.03 7.50 3.41
C SER A 18 -17.50 7.49 3.58
N TYR A 19 -16.76 6.59 2.94
CA TYR A 19 -15.30 6.44 3.16
C TYR A 19 -14.48 7.42 2.32
N PHE A 20 -14.86 7.61 1.05
CA PHE A 20 -14.04 8.33 0.07
C PHE A 20 -14.02 9.85 0.22
N PRO A 21 -15.12 10.54 0.60
CA PRO A 21 -15.06 12.00 0.81
C PRO A 21 -14.11 12.41 1.94
N ARG A 22 -13.87 11.53 2.92
CA ARG A 22 -12.88 11.76 3.99
C ARG A 22 -11.45 11.54 3.50
N LEU A 23 -11.22 10.50 2.70
CA LEU A 23 -9.93 10.24 2.08
C LEU A 23 -9.53 11.37 1.13
N GLU A 24 -10.45 11.84 0.30
CA GLU A 24 -10.23 12.95 -0.64
C GLU A 24 -9.79 14.21 0.09
N ARG A 25 -10.57 14.64 1.10
CA ARG A 25 -10.22 15.81 1.92
C ARG A 25 -8.90 15.62 2.64
N ALA A 26 -8.68 14.47 3.29
CA ALA A 26 -7.43 14.25 4.01
C ALA A 26 -6.21 14.28 3.06
N LEU A 27 -6.31 13.70 1.86
CA LEU A 27 -5.23 13.76 0.87
C LEU A 27 -5.03 15.16 0.28
N LEU A 28 -6.10 15.92 -0.01
CA LEU A 28 -6.00 17.23 -0.64
C LEU A 28 -5.69 18.36 0.35
N ASP A 29 -6.28 18.32 1.54
CA ASP A 29 -6.17 19.38 2.54
C ASP A 29 -4.90 19.24 3.39
N GLU A 30 -4.42 18.00 3.64
CA GLU A 30 -3.27 17.76 4.52
C GLU A 30 -1.94 17.59 3.76
N LEU A 31 -1.95 17.37 2.44
CA LEU A 31 -0.75 17.33 1.58
C LEU A 31 -0.61 18.62 0.76
N HIS A 32 -0.14 19.68 1.43
CA HIS A 32 0.08 20.98 0.80
C HIS A 32 1.09 20.89 -0.35
N GLY A 33 0.81 21.60 -1.46
CA GLY A 33 1.68 21.65 -2.64
C GLY A 33 1.57 20.44 -3.58
N GLN A 34 0.80 19.40 -3.21
CA GLN A 34 0.76 18.12 -3.94
C GLN A 34 -0.59 17.74 -4.55
N HIS A 35 -1.48 18.72 -4.71
CA HIS A 35 -2.86 18.56 -5.20
C HIS A 35 -3.01 17.62 -6.43
N ILE A 36 -2.24 17.81 -7.50
CA ILE A 36 -2.34 16.98 -8.73
C ILE A 36 -1.99 15.51 -8.44
N ALA A 37 -0.94 15.27 -7.66
CA ALA A 37 -0.50 13.92 -7.34
C ALA A 37 -1.41 13.26 -6.30
N ALA A 38 -1.94 14.03 -5.35
CA ALA A 38 -2.92 13.60 -4.36
C ALA A 38 -4.26 13.21 -5.01
N GLU A 39 -4.78 14.01 -5.95
CA GLU A 39 -5.99 13.72 -6.73
C GLU A 39 -5.84 12.42 -7.52
N ARG A 40 -4.72 12.23 -8.20
CA ARG A 40 -4.44 10.99 -8.94
C ARG A 40 -4.40 9.77 -8.02
N VAL A 41 -3.74 9.88 -6.87
CA VAL A 41 -3.69 8.79 -5.87
C VAL A 41 -5.07 8.50 -5.31
N TYR A 42 -5.87 9.52 -5.04
CA TYR A 42 -7.25 9.37 -4.60
C TYR A 42 -8.08 8.59 -5.62
N HIS A 43 -8.10 8.99 -6.89
CA HIS A 43 -8.89 8.30 -7.92
C HIS A 43 -8.49 6.83 -8.08
N HIS A 44 -7.19 6.53 -8.12
CA HIS A 44 -6.74 5.15 -8.21
C HIS A 44 -7.09 4.31 -6.97
N LEU A 45 -7.08 4.91 -5.77
CA LEU A 45 -7.52 4.22 -4.56
C LEU A 45 -9.03 3.93 -4.58
N VAL A 46 -9.84 4.91 -4.98
CA VAL A 46 -11.29 4.76 -5.12
C VAL A 46 -11.62 3.65 -6.13
N ASP A 47 -11.03 3.72 -7.32
CA ASP A 47 -11.23 2.74 -8.39
C ASP A 47 -10.82 1.33 -7.96
N HIS A 48 -9.70 1.20 -7.22
CA HIS A 48 -9.21 -0.10 -6.75
C HIS A 48 -10.07 -0.72 -5.65
N ILE A 49 -10.63 0.10 -4.76
CA ILE A 49 -11.37 -0.37 -3.59
C ILE A 49 -12.85 -0.60 -3.93
N SER A 50 -13.46 0.36 -4.65
CA SER A 50 -14.90 0.42 -4.89
C SER A 50 -15.30 0.20 -6.35
N GLY A 51 -14.34 0.09 -7.26
CA GLY A 51 -14.60 -0.37 -8.62
C GLY A 51 -14.91 -1.87 -8.67
N GLY A 52 -14.86 -2.41 -9.90
CA GLY A 52 -14.93 -3.85 -10.14
C GLY A 52 -13.70 -4.59 -9.58
N PRO A 53 -13.67 -5.94 -9.71
CA PRO A 53 -12.50 -6.73 -9.31
C PRO A 53 -11.22 -6.20 -10.00
N PRO A 54 -10.21 -5.74 -9.25
CA PRO A 54 -8.98 -5.21 -9.85
C PRO A 54 -8.24 -6.31 -10.59
N GLN A 55 -7.58 -5.97 -11.68
CA GLN A 55 -6.81 -6.94 -12.47
C GLN A 55 -5.45 -7.29 -11.85
N LYS A 56 -4.93 -6.42 -10.98
CA LYS A 56 -3.64 -6.56 -10.30
C LYS A 56 -3.62 -5.75 -9.00
N PRO A 57 -2.69 -6.01 -8.07
CA PRO A 57 -2.58 -5.22 -6.84
C PRO A 57 -2.31 -3.75 -7.15
N LEU A 58 -2.72 -2.87 -6.24
CA LEU A 58 -2.41 -1.44 -6.34
C LEU A 58 -1.01 -1.19 -5.78
N ALA A 59 -0.16 -0.54 -6.56
CA ALA A 59 1.15 -0.09 -6.12
C ALA A 59 1.23 1.45 -6.16
N LEU A 60 1.49 2.05 -5.01
CA LEU A 60 1.74 3.48 -4.85
C LEU A 60 3.21 3.67 -4.47
N SER A 61 3.82 4.74 -4.98
CA SER A 61 5.20 5.07 -4.65
C SER A 61 5.35 6.55 -4.35
N PHE A 62 5.83 6.87 -3.15
CA PHE A 62 6.04 8.23 -2.69
C PHE A 62 7.54 8.51 -2.59
N HIS A 63 8.01 9.50 -3.34
CA HIS A 63 9.40 9.94 -3.34
C HIS A 63 9.49 11.40 -2.93
N GLY A 64 10.55 11.74 -2.21
CA GLY A 64 10.83 13.10 -1.79
C GLY A 64 11.89 13.13 -0.70
N TYR A 65 12.33 14.31 -0.29
CA TYR A 65 13.30 14.45 0.80
C TYR A 65 12.75 13.96 2.15
N THR A 66 13.61 13.78 3.14
CA THR A 66 13.16 13.50 4.52
C THR A 66 12.34 14.67 5.05
N GLY A 67 11.27 14.38 5.79
CA GLY A 67 10.44 15.42 6.45
C GLY A 67 9.34 16.04 5.58
N VAL A 68 9.25 15.70 4.29
CA VAL A 68 8.24 16.29 3.37
C VAL A 68 6.84 15.68 3.48
N GLY A 69 6.63 14.64 4.30
CA GLY A 69 5.29 14.07 4.56
C GLY A 69 4.95 12.73 3.90
N LYS A 70 5.93 11.96 3.39
CA LYS A 70 5.69 10.62 2.80
C LYS A 70 4.96 9.65 3.73
N ASN A 71 5.46 9.48 4.96
CA ASN A 71 4.86 8.57 5.95
C ASN A 71 3.49 9.10 6.41
N PHE A 72 3.32 10.42 6.41
CA PHE A 72 2.07 11.07 6.71
C PHE A 72 1.01 10.77 5.64
N ALA A 73 1.36 10.92 4.35
CA ALA A 73 0.51 10.52 3.21
C ALA A 73 0.09 9.04 3.31
N SER A 74 1.03 8.13 3.59
CA SER A 74 0.69 6.71 3.77
C SER A 74 -0.24 6.46 4.97
N ASN A 75 -0.06 7.20 6.07
CA ASN A 75 -0.92 7.07 7.23
C ASN A 75 -2.34 7.58 6.96
N ILE A 76 -2.50 8.66 6.19
CA ILE A 76 -3.81 9.12 5.74
C ILE A 76 -4.54 8.00 4.98
N ILE A 77 -3.87 7.38 4.02
CA ILE A 77 -4.43 6.29 3.22
C ILE A 77 -4.85 5.12 4.13
N VAL A 78 -3.94 4.65 4.97
CA VAL A 78 -4.19 3.51 5.88
C VAL A 78 -5.34 3.79 6.85
N ASN A 79 -5.38 4.98 7.45
CA ASN A 79 -6.39 5.36 8.43
C ASN A 79 -7.79 5.55 7.83
N ASN A 80 -7.89 5.83 6.54
CA ASN A 80 -9.17 5.98 5.84
C ASN A 80 -9.66 4.66 5.21
N ILE A 81 -8.77 3.72 4.90
CA ILE A 81 -9.15 2.42 4.31
C ILE A 81 -9.40 1.36 5.38
N LEU A 82 -8.51 1.26 6.37
CA LEU A 82 -8.65 0.28 7.44
C LEU A 82 -9.39 0.90 8.61
N LYS A 83 -10.43 0.23 9.10
CA LYS A 83 -11.26 0.70 10.23
C LYS A 83 -10.45 1.06 11.49
N LEU A 84 -9.37 0.32 11.76
CA LEU A 84 -8.46 0.57 12.89
C LEU A 84 -7.19 1.30 12.47
N GLY A 85 -7.09 1.75 11.22
CA GLY A 85 -5.94 2.42 10.67
C GLY A 85 -4.65 1.64 10.87
N THR A 86 -3.60 2.34 11.31
CA THR A 86 -2.28 1.75 11.60
C THR A 86 -2.28 0.77 12.78
N ARG A 87 -3.38 0.68 13.56
CA ARG A 87 -3.55 -0.34 14.61
C ARG A 87 -4.21 -1.62 14.09
N SER A 88 -4.58 -1.66 12.80
CA SER A 88 -5.14 -2.84 12.17
C SER A 88 -4.10 -3.94 12.05
N ARG A 89 -4.49 -5.20 12.32
CA ARG A 89 -3.63 -6.37 12.03
C ARG A 89 -3.38 -6.62 10.53
N PHE A 90 -4.08 -5.89 9.67
CA PHE A 90 -3.95 -5.93 8.21
C PHE A 90 -3.15 -4.74 7.66
N TYR A 91 -2.62 -3.90 8.55
CA TYR A 91 -1.58 -2.93 8.23
C TYR A 91 -0.22 -3.54 8.55
N HIS A 92 0.64 -3.62 7.54
CA HIS A 92 1.97 -4.20 7.65
C HIS A 92 3.00 -3.15 7.24
N PHE A 93 3.93 -2.84 8.13
CA PHE A 93 4.96 -1.82 7.91
C PHE A 93 6.35 -2.47 7.94
N TYR A 94 7.15 -2.21 6.91
CA TYR A 94 8.50 -2.75 6.74
C TYR A 94 9.49 -1.61 6.48
N ASP A 95 10.23 -1.21 7.51
CA ASP A 95 11.41 -0.36 7.37
C ASP A 95 12.61 -1.17 6.84
N ALA A 96 13.20 -0.78 5.71
CA ALA A 96 14.31 -1.48 5.10
C ALA A 96 15.59 -1.49 5.97
N THR A 97 15.83 -0.43 6.73
CA THR A 97 17.02 -0.28 7.58
C THR A 97 16.96 -1.11 8.85
N ILE A 98 15.74 -1.52 9.25
CA ILE A 98 15.50 -2.33 10.45
C ILE A 98 15.27 -3.79 10.07
N HIS A 99 14.31 -4.06 9.19
CA HIS A 99 13.85 -5.41 8.91
C HIS A 99 14.75 -6.18 7.95
N PHE A 100 15.55 -5.46 7.14
CA PHE A 100 16.41 -6.02 6.10
C PHE A 100 17.87 -5.59 6.21
N LYS A 101 18.31 -5.24 7.42
CA LYS A 101 19.61 -4.59 7.70
C LYS A 101 20.85 -5.37 7.24
N HIS A 102 20.85 -6.70 7.40
CA HIS A 102 22.04 -7.53 7.17
C HIS A 102 21.93 -8.36 5.89
N SER A 103 22.74 -8.02 4.89
CA SER A 103 22.76 -8.73 3.60
C SER A 103 23.06 -10.24 3.71
N SER A 104 23.78 -10.66 4.75
CA SER A 104 24.06 -12.08 5.02
C SER A 104 22.80 -12.91 5.35
N HIS A 105 21.69 -12.27 5.72
CA HIS A 105 20.43 -12.92 6.07
C HIS A 105 19.37 -12.78 4.96
N ILE A 106 19.76 -12.36 3.76
CA ILE A 106 18.81 -12.06 2.67
C ILE A 106 17.86 -13.23 2.35
N SER A 107 18.34 -14.47 2.40
CA SER A 107 17.51 -15.66 2.13
C SER A 107 16.42 -15.84 3.19
N GLU A 108 16.76 -15.65 4.47
CA GLU A 108 15.79 -15.70 5.57
C GLU A 108 14.75 -14.57 5.44
N TYR A 109 15.21 -13.36 5.10
CA TYR A 109 14.32 -12.22 4.91
C TYR A 109 13.34 -12.42 3.75
N LYS A 110 13.81 -12.99 2.64
CA LYS A 110 12.97 -13.37 1.49
C LYS A 110 11.87 -14.35 1.92
N GLU A 111 12.26 -15.42 2.60
CA GLU A 111 11.33 -16.47 3.03
C GLU A 111 10.29 -15.93 4.03
N ARG A 112 10.74 -15.16 5.04
CA ARG A 112 9.86 -14.54 6.03
C ARG A 112 8.89 -13.58 5.37
N LEU A 113 9.37 -12.68 4.51
CA LEU A 113 8.52 -11.70 3.82
C LEU A 113 7.47 -12.41 2.96
N TYR A 114 7.86 -13.39 2.15
CA TYR A 114 6.92 -14.14 1.31
C TYR A 114 5.80 -14.79 2.15
N LYS A 115 6.17 -15.47 3.23
CA LYS A 115 5.21 -16.10 4.16
C LYS A 115 4.28 -15.07 4.81
N ASP A 116 4.83 -13.94 5.26
CA ASP A 116 4.05 -12.88 5.90
C ASP A 116 3.02 -12.27 4.93
N LEU A 117 3.43 -11.97 3.69
CA LEU A 117 2.55 -11.45 2.64
C LEU A 117 1.42 -12.43 2.31
N HIS A 118 1.75 -13.70 2.05
CA HIS A 118 0.74 -14.73 1.76
C HIS A 118 -0.23 -14.93 2.91
N LYS A 119 0.26 -14.96 4.15
CA LYS A 119 -0.58 -15.11 5.34
C LYS A 119 -1.52 -13.92 5.52
N ALA A 120 -1.01 -12.70 5.36
CA ALA A 120 -1.80 -11.48 5.49
C ALA A 120 -2.92 -11.44 4.44
N VAL A 121 -2.60 -11.65 3.16
CA VAL A 121 -3.59 -11.61 2.08
C VAL A 121 -4.60 -12.75 2.18
N SER A 122 -4.17 -13.95 2.60
CA SER A 122 -5.08 -15.07 2.88
C SER A 122 -6.11 -14.73 3.97
N GLN A 123 -5.75 -13.90 4.94
CA GLN A 123 -6.66 -13.48 6.02
C GLN A 123 -7.50 -12.26 5.65
N CYS A 124 -6.95 -11.34 4.86
CA CYS A 124 -7.63 -10.16 4.35
C CYS A 124 -7.06 -9.77 2.98
N PRO A 125 -7.82 -9.94 1.89
CA PRO A 125 -7.35 -9.61 0.54
C PRO A 125 -6.97 -8.13 0.37
N THR A 126 -7.54 -7.24 1.18
CA THR A 126 -7.28 -5.79 1.17
C THR A 126 -6.25 -5.38 2.23
N SER A 127 -5.30 -6.27 2.56
CA SER A 127 -4.17 -5.92 3.41
C SER A 127 -3.30 -4.83 2.75
N ILE A 128 -2.78 -3.92 3.58
CA ILE A 128 -1.93 -2.81 3.13
C ILE A 128 -0.51 -3.04 3.62
N PHE A 129 0.44 -3.05 2.68
CA PHE A 129 1.86 -3.23 2.94
C PHE A 129 2.61 -1.93 2.64
N VAL A 130 3.20 -1.32 3.66
CA VAL A 130 4.04 -0.13 3.53
C VAL A 130 5.50 -0.53 3.66
N PHE A 131 6.30 -0.21 2.66
CA PHE A 131 7.74 -0.41 2.68
C PHE A 131 8.43 0.94 2.73
N ASP A 132 9.09 1.24 3.85
CA ASP A 132 9.80 2.50 4.09
C ASP A 132 11.30 2.36 3.82
N GLU A 133 11.96 3.48 3.57
CA GLU A 133 13.39 3.56 3.29
C GLU A 133 13.81 2.69 2.10
N MET A 134 12.99 2.63 1.05
CA MET A 134 13.18 1.72 -0.10
C MET A 134 14.53 1.88 -0.82
N HIS A 135 15.15 3.05 -0.75
CA HIS A 135 16.50 3.28 -1.28
C HIS A 135 17.60 2.49 -0.53
N ASN A 136 17.29 1.97 0.66
CA ASN A 136 18.14 1.07 1.44
C ASN A 136 17.75 -0.41 1.28
N MET A 137 16.70 -0.71 0.51
CA MET A 137 16.21 -2.07 0.32
C MET A 137 17.25 -2.95 -0.40
N PRO A 138 17.63 -4.11 0.15
CA PRO A 138 18.50 -5.05 -0.56
C PRO A 138 17.82 -5.58 -1.83
N GLN A 139 18.56 -5.68 -2.93
CA GLN A 139 18.02 -6.11 -4.23
C GLN A 139 17.24 -7.43 -4.14
N GLY A 140 17.72 -8.39 -3.34
CA GLY A 140 17.02 -9.65 -3.16
C GLY A 140 15.57 -9.51 -2.71
N ILE A 141 15.23 -8.53 -1.88
CA ILE A 141 13.84 -8.35 -1.43
C ILE A 141 12.91 -7.97 -2.58
N LEU A 142 13.40 -7.21 -3.57
CA LEU A 142 12.62 -6.80 -4.73
C LEU A 142 12.24 -8.01 -5.62
N ASP A 143 13.06 -9.06 -5.65
CA ASP A 143 12.77 -10.30 -6.38
C ASP A 143 11.48 -10.98 -5.89
N ILE A 144 11.11 -10.77 -4.61
CA ILE A 144 9.89 -11.32 -4.01
C ILE A 144 8.68 -10.44 -4.30
N LEU A 145 8.88 -9.11 -4.29
CA LEU A 145 7.79 -8.16 -4.48
C LEU A 145 7.36 -8.04 -5.94
N SER A 146 8.32 -8.05 -6.87
CA SER A 146 8.03 -7.84 -8.31
C SER A 146 7.01 -8.83 -8.88
N PRO A 147 7.10 -10.16 -8.63
CA PRO A 147 6.12 -11.10 -9.14
C PRO A 147 4.74 -10.83 -8.54
N LEU A 148 4.64 -10.59 -7.23
CA LEU A 148 3.37 -10.36 -6.54
C LEU A 148 2.63 -9.13 -7.07
N LEU A 149 3.35 -8.10 -7.49
CA LEU A 149 2.78 -6.88 -8.06
C LEU A 149 2.28 -7.02 -9.52
N ASP A 150 2.73 -8.04 -10.25
CA ASP A 150 2.34 -8.32 -11.64
C ASP A 150 1.28 -9.45 -11.76
N VAL A 151 0.90 -10.02 -10.62
CA VAL A 151 -0.06 -11.13 -10.56
C VAL A 151 -1.45 -10.67 -11.01
N ARG A 152 -2.03 -11.45 -11.94
CA ARG A 152 -3.39 -11.26 -12.48
C ARG A 152 -4.39 -12.32 -12.03
N GLU A 153 -3.93 -13.30 -11.27
CA GLU A 153 -4.69 -14.45 -10.78
C GLU A 153 -4.24 -14.78 -9.34
N SER A 154 -4.57 -15.96 -8.80
CA SER A 154 -4.05 -16.37 -7.50
C SER A 154 -2.64 -16.94 -7.60
N VAL A 155 -1.74 -16.58 -6.68
CA VAL A 155 -0.44 -17.27 -6.47
C VAL A 155 -0.61 -18.24 -5.32
N GLU A 156 -0.37 -19.53 -5.56
CA GLU A 156 -0.53 -20.58 -4.53
C GLU A 156 -1.90 -20.54 -3.84
N GLY A 157 -2.96 -20.22 -4.60
CA GLY A 157 -4.33 -20.10 -4.08
C GLY A 157 -4.64 -18.79 -3.35
N VAL A 158 -3.69 -17.86 -3.29
CA VAL A 158 -3.85 -16.54 -2.66
C VAL A 158 -4.01 -15.45 -3.73
N ASP A 159 -5.12 -14.72 -3.69
CA ASP A 159 -5.42 -13.63 -4.64
C ASP A 159 -4.93 -12.28 -4.10
N PHE A 160 -3.83 -11.79 -4.67
CA PHE A 160 -3.22 -10.51 -4.30
C PHE A 160 -3.88 -9.30 -4.94
N ARG A 161 -4.80 -9.47 -5.89
CA ARG A 161 -5.28 -8.36 -6.73
C ARG A 161 -5.92 -7.23 -5.93
N ARG A 162 -6.50 -7.51 -4.76
CA ARG A 162 -7.07 -6.49 -3.86
C ARG A 162 -6.07 -5.88 -2.88
N ALA A 163 -4.85 -6.39 -2.80
CA ALA A 163 -3.83 -5.88 -1.90
C ALA A 163 -3.34 -4.49 -2.36
N ILE A 164 -2.86 -3.71 -1.40
CA ILE A 164 -2.32 -2.37 -1.63
C ILE A 164 -0.89 -2.32 -1.11
N PHE A 165 0.02 -1.94 -1.98
CA PHE A 165 1.44 -1.78 -1.70
C PHE A 165 1.80 -0.29 -1.78
N ILE A 166 2.43 0.24 -0.74
CA ILE A 166 2.89 1.63 -0.67
C ILE A 166 4.40 1.62 -0.43
N PHE A 167 5.15 2.25 -1.32
CA PHE A 167 6.60 2.30 -1.26
C PHE A 167 7.07 3.72 -0.98
N LEU A 168 7.86 3.91 0.07
CA LEU A 168 8.37 5.21 0.49
C LEU A 168 9.88 5.25 0.27
N SER A 169 10.35 6.25 -0.47
CA SER A 169 11.77 6.39 -0.79
C SER A 169 12.25 7.83 -0.66
N ASN A 170 13.52 8.00 -0.31
CA ASN A 170 14.15 9.31 -0.23
C ASN A 170 14.81 9.67 -1.57
N ALA A 171 14.45 10.83 -2.12
CA ALA A 171 15.08 11.36 -3.33
C ALA A 171 16.56 11.77 -3.12
N GLY A 172 17.04 11.87 -1.87
CA GLY A 172 18.45 12.07 -1.53
C GLY A 172 19.22 10.80 -1.16
N GLY A 173 18.59 9.61 -1.25
CA GLY A 173 19.20 8.34 -0.84
C GLY A 173 20.24 7.77 -1.83
N ASN A 174 21.01 6.77 -1.38
CA ASN A 174 22.06 6.08 -2.14
C ASN A 174 21.64 5.69 -3.58
N TYR A 175 22.50 5.99 -4.56
CA TYR A 175 22.19 5.95 -6.00
C TYR A 175 21.94 4.54 -6.59
N ILE A 176 22.57 3.50 -6.02
CA ILE A 176 22.65 2.18 -6.65
C ILE A 176 21.30 1.44 -6.53
N ASN A 177 20.78 1.28 -5.31
CA ASN A 177 19.50 0.61 -5.09
C ASN A 177 18.32 1.42 -5.61
N ARG A 178 18.45 2.77 -5.59
CA ARG A 178 17.46 3.68 -6.17
C ARG A 178 17.22 3.38 -7.64
N ARG A 179 18.26 3.13 -8.46
CA ARG A 179 18.06 2.80 -9.89
C ARG A 179 17.38 1.46 -10.13
N THR A 180 17.67 0.44 -9.30
CA THR A 180 17.00 -0.87 -9.39
C THR A 180 15.52 -0.72 -9.03
N TYR A 181 15.23 0.03 -7.97
CA TYR A 181 13.87 0.36 -7.56
C TYR A 181 13.15 1.22 -8.61
N GLU A 182 13.79 2.25 -9.14
CA GLU A 182 13.27 3.07 -10.23
C GLU A 182 13.01 2.23 -11.47
N HIS A 183 13.88 1.29 -11.86
CA HIS A 183 13.60 0.37 -12.97
C HIS A 183 12.39 -0.53 -12.71
N LEU A 184 12.20 -0.97 -11.47
CA LEU A 184 11.06 -1.80 -11.08
C LEU A 184 9.74 -1.02 -11.17
N ILE A 185 9.75 0.26 -10.79
CA ILE A 185 8.54 1.10 -10.70
C ILE A 185 8.29 2.01 -11.92
N SER A 186 9.33 2.35 -12.70
CA SER A 186 9.27 3.33 -13.81
C SER A 186 8.84 2.71 -15.14
N GLY A 187 8.26 1.51 -15.13
CA GLY A 187 7.53 0.97 -16.28
C GLY A 187 8.36 0.56 -17.51
N LYS A 188 9.71 0.41 -17.43
CA LYS A 188 10.48 -0.24 -18.51
C LYS A 188 10.31 -1.77 -18.53
N SER A 189 9.85 -2.34 -17.42
CA SER A 189 9.10 -3.60 -17.43
C SER A 189 7.64 -3.22 -17.60
N GLU A 190 7.00 -3.54 -18.73
CA GLU A 190 5.59 -3.24 -19.11
C GLU A 190 4.51 -3.83 -18.15
N LYS A 191 4.86 -4.16 -16.91
CA LYS A 191 4.16 -5.12 -16.05
C LYS A 191 3.53 -4.47 -14.81
N ILE A 192 4.22 -3.53 -14.15
CA ILE A 192 3.75 -2.94 -12.87
C ILE A 192 3.21 -1.53 -13.10
N CYS A 193 1.97 -1.24 -12.66
CA CYS A 193 1.43 0.12 -12.66
C CYS A 193 1.70 0.72 -11.29
N VAL A 194 2.74 1.56 -11.19
CA VAL A 194 3.04 2.31 -9.97
C VAL A 194 2.60 3.76 -10.15
N ILE A 195 1.77 4.25 -9.24
CA ILE A 195 1.39 5.66 -9.22
C ILE A 195 2.39 6.39 -8.34
N GLN A 196 3.11 7.33 -8.96
CA GLN A 196 4.15 8.07 -8.28
C GLN A 196 3.61 9.40 -7.75
N MET A 197 3.82 9.64 -6.46
CA MET A 197 3.71 10.96 -5.84
C MET A 197 5.12 11.49 -5.59
N LEU A 198 5.48 12.58 -6.25
CA LEU A 198 6.67 13.35 -5.91
C LEU A 198 6.27 14.36 -4.86
N ILE A 199 6.74 14.21 -3.63
CA ILE A 199 6.49 15.18 -2.57
C ILE A 199 7.70 16.11 -2.50
N GLU A 200 7.54 17.25 -3.18
CA GLU A 200 8.46 18.38 -3.21
C GLU A 200 8.02 19.43 -2.17
N SER A 201 9.00 20.11 -1.57
CA SER A 201 8.82 21.19 -0.60
C SER A 201 8.52 22.52 -1.27
#